data_AF-A0AAE0HMW3-F1
#
_entry.id   AF-A0AAE0HMW3-F1
#
_cell.length_a   1.000
_cell.length_b   1.000
_cell.length_c   1.000
_cell.angle_alpha   90.00
_cell.angle_beta   90.00
_cell.angle_gamma   90.00
#
_symmetry.space_group_name_H-M   'P 1'
#
loop_
_entity.id
_entity.type
_entity.pdbx_description
1 polymer ?
#
loop_
_entity_poly.entity_id
_entity_poly.type
_entity_poly.pdbx_seq_one_letter_code
_entity_poly.pdbx_strand_id
1 'polypeptide(L)'
;MMPLENDEAPSHSDATTDPNAAGREFALTMSEDELYQRTRGLYAPFLAYPPDRPMVFVKFGGPAKEAEGDMQRLAFEYLRQERQRDPSCNIHVPEVFKVFTKDGVTFIIMQLLLAAQVGDFAKTFDPLTWESNQALYYGMIADGVRLLSRMPVPPDATPGPYTTCSAKRLINHMLFKDQEAPVVYDTVEDLENHLNRVAQRAYHGPNRPKLTLEKELVYCYTDFNGENFMFTTDPDGRPRLYIVDFQHASFLPLSFLAYAVLTNKRWSTSNWIEKELGPSLPRHNIEVMKRICYIFQISWTGVGLREV
;
A
#
# COMPACT_ATOMS: atom_id res chain seq x y z
N MET A 1 -64.19 -20.84 17.96
CA MET A 1 -63.09 -20.25 18.73
C MET A 1 -61.95 -21.27 18.67
N MET A 2 -61.09 -21.15 17.66
CA MET A 2 -59.90 -22.01 17.47
C MET A 2 -58.66 -21.21 17.89
N PRO A 3 -57.64 -21.83 18.51
CA PRO A 3 -56.41 -21.14 18.84
C PRO A 3 -55.53 -21.00 17.59
N LEU A 4 -54.93 -19.83 17.43
CA LEU A 4 -53.91 -19.51 16.44
C LEU A 4 -52.60 -20.18 16.87
N GLU A 5 -52.04 -21.03 16.00
CA GLU A 5 -50.67 -21.52 16.12
C GLU A 5 -49.71 -20.36 15.83
N ASN A 6 -48.81 -20.10 16.78
CA ASN A 6 -47.69 -19.18 16.61
C ASN A 6 -46.61 -19.88 15.79
N ASP A 7 -46.48 -19.50 14.52
CA ASP A 7 -45.28 -19.74 13.73
C ASP A 7 -44.14 -18.87 14.28
N GLU A 8 -43.33 -19.43 15.19
CA GLU A 8 -42.00 -18.89 15.47
C GLU A 8 -41.10 -19.15 14.27
N ALA A 9 -40.84 -18.08 13.50
CA ALA A 9 -39.83 -18.09 12.46
C ALA A 9 -38.46 -18.42 13.06
N PRO A 10 -37.68 -19.35 12.46
CA PRO A 10 -36.36 -19.68 12.97
C PRO A 10 -35.44 -18.46 12.88
N SER A 11 -34.87 -18.08 14.02
CA SER A 11 -33.82 -17.08 14.09
C SER A 11 -32.59 -17.56 13.33
N HIS A 12 -32.40 -17.07 12.11
CA HIS A 12 -31.13 -17.18 11.39
C HIS A 12 -30.07 -16.32 12.09
N SER A 13 -29.50 -16.84 13.18
CA SER A 13 -28.21 -16.39 13.70
C SER A 13 -27.11 -17.24 13.06
N ASP A 14 -26.91 -17.09 11.74
CA ASP A 14 -25.63 -17.46 11.15
C ASP A 14 -24.62 -16.39 11.59
N ALA A 15 -24.01 -16.64 12.75
CA ALA A 15 -22.78 -15.97 13.11
C ALA A 15 -21.78 -16.29 11.99
N THR A 16 -21.57 -15.31 11.11
CA THR A 16 -20.70 -15.42 9.95
C THR A 16 -19.32 -15.86 10.41
N THR A 17 -18.97 -17.11 10.10
CA THR A 17 -17.66 -17.68 10.39
C THR A 17 -16.62 -16.78 9.75
N ASP A 18 -15.80 -16.14 10.57
CA ASP A 18 -14.72 -15.28 10.12
C ASP A 18 -13.80 -16.06 9.16
N PRO A 19 -13.77 -15.71 7.87
CA PRO A 19 -13.10 -16.52 6.84
C PRO A 19 -11.57 -16.58 7.04
N ASN A 20 -11.01 -15.67 7.86
CA ASN A 20 -9.59 -15.61 8.15
C ASN A 20 -9.20 -16.36 9.44
N ALA A 21 -10.17 -16.85 10.22
CA ALA A 21 -9.89 -17.46 11.53
C ALA A 21 -8.90 -18.63 11.45
N ALA A 22 -9.12 -19.57 10.51
CA ALA A 22 -8.22 -20.70 10.31
C ALA A 22 -6.83 -20.28 9.84
N GLY A 23 -6.73 -19.26 8.97
CA GLY A 23 -5.46 -18.71 8.51
C GLY A 23 -4.66 -18.05 9.63
N ARG A 24 -5.34 -17.30 10.53
CA ARG A 24 -4.74 -16.75 11.74
C ARG A 24 -4.22 -17.83 12.68
N GLU A 25 -5.07 -18.81 13.00
CA GLU A 25 -4.68 -19.91 13.90
C GLU A 25 -3.47 -20.67 13.36
N PHE A 26 -3.47 -20.97 12.06
CA PHE A 26 -2.33 -21.58 11.38
C PHE A 26 -1.07 -20.71 11.45
N ALA A 27 -1.19 -19.40 11.21
CA ALA A 27 -0.07 -18.47 11.29
C ALA A 27 0.56 -18.37 12.68
N LEU A 28 -0.24 -18.53 13.74
CA LEU A 28 0.22 -18.48 15.11
C LEU A 28 0.88 -19.78 15.58
N THR A 29 0.45 -20.92 15.02
CA THR A 29 0.91 -22.26 15.44
C THR A 29 2.04 -22.83 14.58
N MET A 30 2.29 -22.26 13.39
CA MET A 30 3.36 -22.75 12.51
C MET A 30 4.77 -22.55 13.09
N SER A 31 5.68 -23.46 12.74
CA SER A 31 7.08 -23.39 13.13
C SER A 31 7.85 -22.33 12.34
N GLU A 32 8.36 -21.31 13.04
CA GLU A 32 9.23 -20.29 12.45
C GLU A 32 10.54 -20.88 11.91
N ASP A 33 11.07 -21.92 12.55
CA ASP A 33 12.24 -22.67 12.08
C ASP A 33 11.97 -23.36 10.74
N GLU A 34 10.84 -24.06 10.64
CA GLU A 34 10.46 -24.76 9.42
C GLU A 34 10.27 -23.77 8.27
N LEU A 35 9.53 -22.68 8.52
CA LEU A 35 9.30 -21.65 7.50
C LEU A 35 10.61 -21.01 7.06
N TYR A 36 11.51 -20.67 8.00
CA TYR A 36 12.82 -20.15 7.67
C TYR A 36 13.61 -21.12 6.79
N GLN A 37 13.75 -22.38 7.20
CA GLN A 37 14.47 -23.38 6.38
C GLN A 37 13.85 -23.55 4.99
N ARG A 38 12.52 -23.50 4.89
CA ARG A 38 11.81 -23.63 3.60
C ARG A 38 12.08 -22.47 2.65
N THR A 39 12.27 -21.27 3.17
CA THR A 39 12.56 -20.09 2.35
C THR A 39 14.01 -19.94 1.92
N ARG A 40 14.93 -20.73 2.51
CA ARG A 40 16.33 -20.73 2.10
C ARG A 40 16.49 -21.19 0.66
N GLY A 41 17.13 -20.35 -0.14
CA GLY A 41 17.42 -20.63 -1.55
C GLY A 41 16.24 -20.40 -2.50
N LEU A 42 15.09 -19.92 -2.01
CA LEU A 42 14.03 -19.45 -2.89
C LEU A 42 14.46 -18.16 -3.57
N TYR A 43 14.27 -18.11 -4.89
CA TYR A 43 14.54 -16.92 -5.69
C TYR A 43 13.47 -15.83 -5.48
N ALA A 44 12.20 -16.23 -5.42
CA ALA A 44 11.09 -15.32 -5.19
C ALA A 44 10.95 -15.04 -3.68
N PRO A 45 10.84 -13.77 -3.24
CA PRO A 45 10.75 -13.39 -1.82
C PRO A 45 9.34 -13.59 -1.22
N PHE A 46 8.60 -14.57 -1.73
CA PHE A 46 7.25 -14.91 -1.27
C PHE A 46 6.83 -16.33 -1.66
N LEU A 47 5.86 -16.88 -0.94
CA LEU A 47 5.18 -18.14 -1.27
C LEU A 47 3.78 -18.22 -0.66
N ALA A 48 2.93 -19.07 -1.24
CA ALA A 48 1.74 -19.57 -0.58
C ALA A 48 2.13 -20.80 0.27
N TYR A 49 1.63 -20.90 1.50
CA TYR A 49 2.06 -21.93 2.45
C TYR A 49 0.88 -22.49 3.27
N PRO A 50 0.84 -23.80 3.59
CA PRO A 50 1.76 -24.86 3.13
C PRO A 50 1.57 -25.17 1.62
N PRO A 51 2.55 -25.81 0.94
CA PRO A 51 2.53 -25.98 -0.51
C PRO A 51 1.36 -26.82 -1.03
N ASP A 52 0.96 -27.88 -0.31
CA ASP A 52 -0.07 -28.81 -0.78
C ASP A 52 -1.50 -28.28 -0.56
N ARG A 53 -1.68 -27.46 0.48
CA ARG A 53 -2.95 -26.85 0.82
C ARG A 53 -2.72 -25.44 1.37
N PRO A 54 -2.43 -24.45 0.52
CA PRO A 54 -2.09 -23.12 0.98
C PRO A 54 -3.19 -22.48 1.82
N MET A 55 -2.81 -21.94 2.97
CA MET A 55 -3.70 -21.27 3.93
C MET A 55 -3.32 -19.81 4.13
N VAL A 56 -2.03 -19.49 3.95
CA VAL A 56 -1.49 -18.14 4.14
C VAL A 56 -0.58 -17.77 2.98
N PHE A 57 -0.40 -16.48 2.79
CA PHE A 57 0.62 -15.95 1.92
C PHE A 57 1.77 -15.42 2.80
N VAL A 58 2.99 -15.82 2.45
CA VAL A 58 4.21 -15.45 3.18
C VAL A 58 5.05 -14.58 2.28
N LYS A 59 5.40 -13.37 2.73
CA LYS A 59 6.51 -12.60 2.17
C LYS A 59 7.70 -12.69 3.11
N PHE A 60 8.91 -12.69 2.57
CA PHE A 60 10.13 -12.68 3.36
C PHE A 60 11.22 -11.84 2.71
N GLY A 61 12.14 -11.32 3.51
CA GLY A 61 13.22 -10.46 3.01
C GLY A 61 13.99 -9.79 4.13
N GLY A 62 14.60 -8.64 3.81
CA GLY A 62 15.35 -7.86 4.79
C GLY A 62 14.46 -7.11 5.79
N PRO A 63 15.08 -6.34 6.71
CA PRO A 63 14.38 -5.63 7.79
C PRO A 63 13.28 -4.64 7.35
N ALA A 64 13.31 -4.19 6.09
CA ALA A 64 12.27 -3.31 5.54
C ALA A 64 10.88 -3.99 5.50
N LYS A 65 10.80 -5.32 5.48
CA LYS A 65 9.52 -6.05 5.50
C LYS A 65 8.72 -5.87 6.78
N GLU A 66 9.38 -5.51 7.88
CA GLU A 66 8.69 -5.21 9.13
C GLU A 66 7.81 -3.96 9.00
N ALA A 67 8.39 -2.89 8.45
CA ALA A 67 7.68 -1.65 8.15
C ALA A 67 6.55 -1.88 7.12
N GLU A 68 6.78 -2.70 6.09
CA GLU A 68 5.71 -3.09 5.16
C GLU A 68 4.52 -3.75 5.89
N GLY A 69 4.81 -4.71 6.78
CA GLY A 69 3.78 -5.40 7.56
C GLY A 69 3.01 -4.45 8.48
N ASP A 70 3.69 -3.54 9.17
CA ASP A 70 3.06 -2.54 10.05
C ASP A 70 2.22 -1.52 9.28
N MET A 71 2.71 -1.05 8.13
CA MET A 71 1.97 -0.15 7.24
C MET A 71 0.70 -0.83 6.71
N GLN A 72 0.78 -2.11 6.33
CA GLN A 72 -0.37 -2.87 5.87
C GLN A 72 -1.40 -3.12 6.98
N ARG A 73 -0.96 -3.38 8.23
CA ARG A 73 -1.86 -3.44 9.40
C ARG A 73 -2.60 -2.13 9.57
N LEU A 74 -1.91 -0.99 9.64
CA LEU A 74 -2.59 0.31 9.78
C LEU A 74 -3.70 0.51 8.72
N ALA A 75 -3.41 0.16 7.46
CA ALA A 75 -4.39 0.20 6.38
C ALA A 75 -5.56 -0.78 6.58
N PHE A 76 -5.30 -2.01 7.04
CA PHE A 76 -6.33 -3.02 7.31
C PHE A 76 -7.31 -2.54 8.38
N GLU A 77 -6.79 -2.10 9.52
CA GLU A 77 -7.55 -1.59 10.64
C GLU A 77 -8.39 -0.38 10.26
N TYR A 78 -7.80 0.58 9.53
CA TYR A 78 -8.49 1.76 9.05
C TYR A 78 -9.63 1.41 8.09
N LEU A 79 -9.35 0.64 7.03
CA LEU A 79 -10.36 0.26 6.05
C LEU A 79 -11.46 -0.60 6.67
N ARG A 80 -11.13 -1.45 7.66
CA ARG A 80 -12.14 -2.20 8.42
C ARG A 80 -13.13 -1.27 9.13
N GLN A 81 -12.64 -0.19 9.75
CA GLN A 81 -13.50 0.82 10.37
C GLN A 81 -14.32 1.58 9.33
N GLU A 82 -13.73 1.93 8.18
CA GLU A 82 -14.47 2.60 7.11
C GLU A 82 -15.62 1.73 6.59
N ARG A 83 -15.40 0.42 6.41
CA ARG A 83 -16.48 -0.52 6.03
C ARG A 83 -17.57 -0.68 7.09
N GLN A 84 -17.24 -0.48 8.38
CA GLN A 84 -18.24 -0.46 9.45
C GLN A 84 -19.07 0.83 9.42
N ARG A 85 -18.46 1.96 9.04
CA ARG A 85 -19.14 3.26 8.91
C ARG A 85 -19.98 3.33 7.64
N ASP A 86 -19.48 2.77 6.55
CA ASP A 86 -20.12 2.74 5.24
C ASP A 86 -20.08 1.30 4.67
N PRO A 87 -21.17 0.52 4.83
CA PRO A 87 -21.29 -0.82 4.25
C PRO A 87 -21.23 -0.87 2.71
N SER A 88 -21.30 0.27 2.03
CA SER A 88 -21.10 0.34 0.59
C SER A 88 -19.61 0.34 0.21
N CYS A 89 -18.70 0.66 1.14
CA CYS A 89 -17.26 0.54 0.92
C CYS A 89 -16.86 -0.93 0.76
N ASN A 90 -16.35 -1.31 -0.42
CA ASN A 90 -15.85 -2.67 -0.68
C ASN A 90 -14.37 -2.70 -1.05
N ILE A 91 -13.59 -1.89 -0.34
CA ILE A 91 -12.14 -1.77 -0.49
C ILE A 91 -11.48 -2.43 0.73
N HIS A 92 -10.52 -3.31 0.45
CA HIS A 92 -9.86 -4.16 1.42
C HIS A 92 -8.35 -4.18 1.19
N VAL A 93 -7.64 -4.68 2.18
CA VAL A 93 -6.24 -5.07 2.12
C VAL A 93 -6.11 -6.43 2.82
N PRO A 94 -5.14 -7.28 2.48
CA PRO A 94 -4.96 -8.55 3.18
C PRO A 94 -4.66 -8.31 4.66
N GLU A 95 -5.27 -9.11 5.54
CA GLU A 95 -4.95 -9.09 6.97
C GLU A 95 -3.55 -9.65 7.21
N VAL A 96 -2.71 -8.95 7.98
CA VAL A 96 -1.40 -9.44 8.41
C VAL A 96 -1.55 -10.19 9.73
N PHE A 97 -1.41 -11.51 9.70
CA PHE A 97 -1.58 -12.37 10.86
C PHE A 97 -0.38 -12.33 11.80
N LYS A 98 0.84 -12.34 11.24
CA LYS A 98 2.08 -12.40 12.03
C LYS A 98 3.24 -11.75 11.27
N VAL A 99 4.09 -11.05 12.01
CA VAL A 99 5.38 -10.56 11.51
C VAL A 99 6.44 -11.01 12.51
N PHE A 100 7.54 -11.57 12.04
CA PHE A 100 8.65 -12.00 12.89
C PHE A 100 9.97 -11.95 12.12
N THR A 101 11.09 -11.94 12.84
CA THR A 101 12.44 -11.96 12.26
C THR A 101 13.21 -13.16 12.80
N LYS A 102 13.87 -13.88 11.90
CA LYS A 102 14.71 -15.03 12.23
C LYS A 102 15.99 -15.00 11.40
N ASP A 103 17.14 -15.10 12.07
CA ASP A 103 18.48 -15.08 11.45
C ASP A 103 18.66 -13.94 10.42
N GLY A 104 18.16 -12.75 10.76
CA GLY A 104 18.24 -11.56 9.91
C GLY A 104 17.24 -11.48 8.76
N VAL A 105 16.35 -12.47 8.60
CA VAL A 105 15.27 -12.48 7.61
C VAL A 105 13.95 -12.17 8.29
N THR A 106 13.23 -11.17 7.80
CA THR A 106 11.91 -10.79 8.28
C THR A 106 10.82 -11.43 7.42
N PHE A 107 9.80 -11.95 8.07
CA PHE A 107 8.65 -12.63 7.47
C PHE A 107 7.36 -11.87 7.77
N ILE A 108 6.51 -11.74 6.76
CA ILE A 108 5.13 -11.27 6.87
C ILE A 108 4.23 -12.45 6.50
N ILE A 109 3.46 -12.95 7.46
CA ILE A 109 2.43 -13.96 7.24
C ILE A 109 1.09 -13.25 7.18
N MET A 110 0.37 -13.41 6.08
CA MET A 110 -0.87 -12.70 5.82
C MET A 110 -1.91 -13.56 5.12
N GLN A 111 -3.12 -13.01 5.01
CA GLN A 111 -4.23 -13.60 4.31
C GLN A 111 -3.84 -14.00 2.87
N LEU A 112 -4.10 -15.26 2.53
CA LEU A 112 -4.03 -15.72 1.15
C LEU A 112 -5.30 -15.28 0.41
N LEU A 113 -5.14 -14.50 -0.66
CA LEU A 113 -6.26 -14.00 -1.45
C LEU A 113 -6.62 -14.97 -2.58
N LEU A 114 -7.90 -15.30 -2.69
CA LEU A 114 -8.51 -15.90 -3.89
C LEU A 114 -9.10 -14.77 -4.76
N ALA A 115 -8.22 -13.90 -5.25
CA ALA A 115 -8.55 -12.76 -6.10
C ALA A 115 -7.63 -12.77 -7.33
N ALA A 116 -8.07 -12.12 -8.41
CA ALA A 116 -7.28 -11.97 -9.63
C ALA A 116 -6.77 -10.52 -9.75
N GLN A 117 -5.55 -10.32 -10.21
CA GLN A 117 -5.03 -8.98 -10.52
C GLN A 117 -5.92 -8.31 -11.58
N VAL A 118 -6.05 -6.98 -11.56
CA VAL A 118 -7.01 -6.26 -12.44
C VAL A 118 -6.88 -6.63 -13.92
N GLY A 119 -5.65 -6.87 -14.39
CA GLY A 119 -5.39 -7.30 -15.77
C GLY A 119 -5.89 -8.70 -16.10
N ASP A 120 -5.82 -9.64 -15.15
CA ASP A 120 -6.35 -11.00 -15.30
C ASP A 120 -7.85 -11.06 -15.04
N PHE A 121 -8.33 -10.28 -14.08
CA PHE A 121 -9.75 -10.10 -13.81
C PHE A 121 -10.48 -9.52 -15.04
N ALA A 122 -9.88 -8.57 -15.75
CA ALA A 122 -10.43 -8.06 -17.00
C ALA A 122 -10.68 -9.16 -18.06
N LYS A 123 -9.85 -10.21 -18.08
CA LYS A 123 -9.95 -11.32 -19.05
C LYS A 123 -11.13 -12.25 -18.76
N THR A 124 -11.77 -12.14 -17.58
CA THR A 124 -12.97 -12.94 -17.27
C THR A 124 -14.24 -12.37 -17.90
N PHE A 125 -14.17 -11.16 -18.47
CA PHE A 125 -15.26 -10.52 -19.20
C PHE A 125 -15.03 -10.61 -20.71
N ASP A 126 -16.09 -10.55 -21.49
CA ASP A 126 -15.94 -10.23 -22.91
C ASP A 126 -15.46 -8.77 -23.07
N PRO A 127 -14.79 -8.42 -24.19
CA PRO A 127 -14.18 -7.10 -24.36
C PRO A 127 -15.14 -5.91 -24.22
N LEU A 128 -16.38 -6.04 -24.72
CA LEU A 128 -17.37 -4.96 -24.69
C LEU A 128 -17.90 -4.75 -23.26
N THR A 129 -18.13 -5.83 -22.53
CA THR A 129 -18.52 -5.77 -21.11
C THR A 129 -17.39 -5.19 -20.27
N TRP A 130 -16.13 -5.56 -20.51
CA TRP A 130 -15.01 -4.95 -19.80
C TRP A 130 -14.93 -3.45 -20.07
N GLU A 131 -14.95 -3.04 -21.34
CA GLU A 131 -14.88 -1.63 -21.75
C GLU A 131 -15.96 -0.78 -21.05
N SER A 132 -17.19 -1.29 -21.01
CA SER A 132 -18.31 -0.63 -20.34
C SER A 132 -18.14 -0.51 -18.82
N ASN A 133 -17.36 -1.41 -18.20
CA ASN A 133 -17.16 -1.47 -16.75
C ASN A 133 -15.81 -0.91 -16.28
N GLN A 134 -14.90 -0.52 -17.17
CA GLN A 134 -13.57 -0.02 -16.79
C GLN A 134 -13.65 1.12 -15.77
N ALA A 135 -14.56 2.07 -15.99
CA ALA A 135 -14.75 3.22 -15.11
C ALA A 135 -15.12 2.81 -13.68
N LEU A 136 -15.89 1.72 -13.50
CA LEU A 136 -16.24 1.19 -12.18
C LEU A 136 -14.99 0.65 -11.47
N TYR A 137 -14.25 -0.27 -12.10
CA TYR A 137 -13.11 -0.94 -11.47
C TYR A 137 -11.95 0.01 -11.21
N TYR A 138 -11.59 0.85 -12.18
CA TYR A 138 -10.53 1.83 -12.00
C TYR A 138 -10.96 2.98 -11.08
N GLY A 139 -12.26 3.31 -11.05
CA GLY A 139 -12.83 4.22 -10.05
C GLY A 139 -12.65 3.69 -8.63
N MET A 140 -12.92 2.40 -8.39
CA MET A 140 -12.67 1.76 -7.09
C MET A 140 -11.19 1.79 -6.70
N ILE A 141 -10.26 1.60 -7.64
CA ILE A 141 -8.81 1.71 -7.38
C ILE A 141 -8.46 3.13 -6.93
N ALA A 142 -8.92 4.13 -7.67
CA ALA A 142 -8.72 5.54 -7.33
C ALA A 142 -9.31 5.88 -5.95
N ASP A 143 -10.55 5.45 -5.67
CA ASP A 143 -11.20 5.61 -4.38
C ASP A 143 -10.42 4.94 -3.26
N GLY A 144 -9.85 3.76 -3.49
CA GLY A 144 -8.98 3.08 -2.54
C GLY A 144 -7.71 3.85 -2.21
N VAL A 145 -7.02 4.39 -3.20
CA VAL A 145 -5.85 5.26 -2.98
C VAL A 145 -6.25 6.54 -2.22
N ARG A 146 -7.40 7.14 -2.57
CA ARG A 146 -7.93 8.34 -1.89
C ARG A 146 -8.34 8.04 -0.44
N LEU A 147 -8.90 6.87 -0.19
CA LEU A 147 -9.33 6.48 1.15
C LEU A 147 -8.11 6.24 2.02
N LEU A 148 -7.13 5.47 1.54
CA LEU A 148 -5.87 5.27 2.25
C LEU A 148 -5.20 6.60 2.62
N SER A 149 -5.14 7.59 1.72
CA SER A 149 -4.50 8.88 2.02
C SER A 149 -5.21 9.72 3.09
N ARG A 150 -6.45 9.39 3.45
CA ARG A 150 -7.21 10.01 4.54
C ARG A 150 -7.03 9.31 5.89
N MET A 151 -6.28 8.21 5.92
CA MET A 151 -6.01 7.48 7.15
C MET A 151 -5.33 8.40 8.19
N PRO A 152 -5.75 8.37 9.46
CA PRO A 152 -5.11 9.13 10.52
C PRO A 152 -3.62 8.79 10.62
N VAL A 153 -2.80 9.82 10.78
CA VAL A 153 -1.35 9.68 10.98
C VAL A 153 -1.08 9.39 12.45
N PRO A 154 -0.28 8.37 12.79
CA PRO A 154 0.19 8.16 14.15
C PRO A 154 0.89 9.42 14.70
N PRO A 155 0.62 9.85 15.94
CA PRO A 155 1.16 11.12 16.48
C PRO A 155 2.69 11.22 16.48
N ASP A 156 3.39 10.08 16.51
CA ASP A 156 4.83 9.94 16.53
C ASP A 156 5.43 9.61 15.15
N ALA A 157 4.61 9.56 14.09
CA ALA A 157 5.09 9.29 12.75
C ALA A 157 6.00 10.42 12.23
N THR A 158 7.14 10.04 11.65
CA THR A 158 8.04 10.92 10.91
C THR A 158 7.99 10.59 9.42
N PRO A 159 8.56 11.40 8.51
CA PRO A 159 8.56 11.07 7.09
C PRO A 159 9.22 9.71 6.81
N GLY A 160 8.45 8.78 6.22
CA GLY A 160 8.89 7.40 6.01
C GLY A 160 7.82 6.37 6.34
N PRO A 161 8.11 5.09 6.14
CA PRO A 161 7.21 4.04 6.56
C PRO A 161 7.21 3.97 8.08
N TYR A 162 6.01 3.82 8.64
CA TYR A 162 5.84 3.65 10.07
C TYR A 162 6.12 2.21 10.46
N THR A 163 6.79 2.04 11.59
CA THR A 163 7.00 0.72 12.20
C THR A 163 6.95 0.84 13.71
N THR A 164 6.45 -0.20 14.35
CA THR A 164 6.41 -0.35 15.79
C THR A 164 7.80 -0.66 16.39
N CYS A 165 8.77 -1.03 15.55
CA CYS A 165 10.14 -1.24 15.97
C CYS A 165 10.92 0.08 16.07
N SER A 166 11.88 0.15 16.99
CA SER A 166 12.62 1.37 17.31
C SER A 166 13.50 1.90 16.17
N ALA A 167 13.72 1.10 15.12
CA ALA A 167 14.56 1.47 13.99
C ALA A 167 13.72 2.11 12.87
N LYS A 168 13.89 3.42 12.69
CA LYS A 168 13.37 4.14 11.52
C LYS A 168 13.89 3.51 10.22
N ARG A 169 13.10 3.57 9.16
CA ARG A 169 13.42 2.98 7.85
C ARG A 169 13.47 4.04 6.75
N LEU A 170 14.18 3.72 5.68
CA LEU A 170 14.31 4.58 4.51
C LEU A 170 12.95 4.71 3.79
N ILE A 171 12.72 5.87 3.20
CA ILE A 171 11.53 6.09 2.36
C ILE A 171 11.72 5.31 1.06
N ASN A 172 10.76 4.47 0.71
CA ASN A 172 10.66 3.90 -0.63
C ASN A 172 9.72 4.73 -1.48
N HIS A 173 10.24 5.46 -2.48
CA HIS A 173 9.44 6.30 -3.36
C HIS A 173 10.15 6.58 -4.69
N MET A 174 9.40 6.60 -5.79
CA MET A 174 9.90 6.82 -7.16
C MET A 174 10.59 8.17 -7.42
N LEU A 175 10.53 9.10 -6.47
CA LEU A 175 11.29 10.35 -6.52
C LEU A 175 12.79 10.07 -6.40
N PHE A 176 13.17 9.07 -5.61
CA PHE A 176 14.57 8.78 -5.29
C PHE A 176 15.18 7.82 -6.30
N LYS A 177 16.52 7.80 -6.33
CA LYS A 177 17.29 6.82 -7.10
C LYS A 177 17.02 5.42 -6.56
N ASP A 178 16.85 4.45 -7.45
CA ASP A 178 16.53 3.07 -7.09
C ASP A 178 15.28 2.93 -6.20
N GLN A 179 14.44 3.98 -6.20
CA GLN A 179 13.24 4.13 -5.38
C GLN A 179 13.48 4.17 -3.87
N GLU A 180 14.71 4.38 -3.38
CA GLU A 180 15.02 4.42 -1.94
C GLU A 180 15.69 5.74 -1.57
N ALA A 181 15.23 6.38 -0.48
CA ALA A 181 15.85 7.58 0.03
C ALA A 181 17.25 7.29 0.58
N PRO A 182 18.21 8.23 0.47
CA PRO A 182 19.58 7.97 0.88
C PRO A 182 19.80 7.99 2.39
N VAL A 183 18.84 8.52 3.16
CA VAL A 183 18.88 8.62 4.62
C VAL A 183 17.46 8.56 5.19
N VAL A 184 17.37 8.28 6.48
CA VAL A 184 16.18 8.49 7.29
C VAL A 184 16.03 9.99 7.58
N TYR A 185 14.80 10.50 7.60
CA TYR A 185 14.50 11.88 7.98
C TYR A 185 13.74 11.91 9.30
N ASP A 186 14.20 12.72 10.25
CA ASP A 186 13.53 12.88 11.53
C ASP A 186 12.34 13.81 11.44
N THR A 187 12.39 14.80 10.55
CA THR A 187 11.34 15.79 10.36
C THR A 187 11.04 16.06 8.89
N VAL A 188 9.86 16.62 8.60
CA VAL A 188 9.52 17.14 7.26
C VAL A 188 10.51 18.23 6.83
N GLU A 189 11.02 19.02 7.78
CA GLU A 189 12.02 20.06 7.52
C GLU A 189 13.35 19.48 7.04
N ASP A 190 13.82 18.36 7.61
CA ASP A 190 15.05 17.70 7.14
C ASP A 190 14.92 17.22 5.70
N LEU A 191 13.76 16.62 5.39
CA LEU A 191 13.42 16.16 4.05
C LEU A 191 13.34 17.33 3.06
N GLU A 192 12.59 18.38 3.39
CA GLU A 192 12.45 19.60 2.58
C GLU A 192 13.82 20.26 2.33
N ASN A 193 14.64 20.41 3.38
CA ASN A 193 15.97 20.99 3.29
C ASN A 193 16.89 20.16 2.39
N HIS A 194 16.81 18.84 2.46
CA HIS A 194 17.58 17.97 1.58
C HIS A 194 17.14 18.12 0.12
N LEU A 195 15.84 18.01 -0.17
CA LEU A 195 15.30 18.17 -1.52
C LEU A 195 15.65 19.55 -2.10
N ASN A 196 15.61 20.61 -1.30
CA ASN A 196 16.00 21.95 -1.73
C ASN A 196 17.50 22.07 -2.03
N ARG A 197 18.38 21.36 -1.32
CA ARG A 197 19.82 21.30 -1.68
C ARG A 197 20.04 20.55 -3.01
N VAL A 198 19.24 19.52 -3.29
CA VAL A 198 19.25 18.85 -4.60
C VAL A 198 18.73 19.80 -5.70
N ALA A 199 17.62 20.51 -5.45
CA ALA A 199 17.09 21.50 -6.38
C ALA A 199 18.11 22.62 -6.69
N GLN A 200 18.88 23.07 -5.70
CA GLN A 200 19.95 24.05 -5.91
C GLN A 200 21.01 23.57 -6.91
N ARG A 201 21.26 22.26 -7.00
CA ARG A 201 22.16 21.68 -8.02
C ARG A 201 21.48 21.56 -9.38
N ALA A 202 20.15 21.40 -9.42
CA ALA A 202 19.37 21.24 -10.63
C ALA A 202 19.14 22.57 -11.40
N TYR A 203 19.11 23.70 -10.70
CA TYR A 203 18.81 25.01 -11.27
C TYR A 203 19.99 25.98 -11.16
N HIS A 204 20.28 26.69 -12.24
CA HIS A 204 21.28 27.76 -12.28
C HIS A 204 20.63 29.15 -12.17
N GLY A 205 21.37 30.14 -11.65
CA GLY A 205 20.90 31.53 -11.55
C GLY A 205 20.38 31.95 -10.16
N PRO A 206 19.95 33.22 -10.00
CA PRO A 206 19.55 33.79 -8.71
C PRO A 206 18.13 33.43 -8.26
N ASN A 207 17.20 33.17 -9.19
CA ASN A 207 15.79 32.89 -8.91
C ASN A 207 15.48 31.39 -8.99
N ARG A 208 16.21 30.59 -8.18
CA ARG A 208 16.00 29.14 -8.17
C ARG A 208 14.68 28.81 -7.48
N PRO A 209 13.80 28.00 -8.10
CA PRO A 209 12.60 27.58 -7.43
C PRO A 209 12.95 26.76 -6.19
N LYS A 210 12.20 26.99 -5.11
CA LYS A 210 12.27 26.20 -3.89
C LYS A 210 11.02 25.34 -3.78
N LEU A 211 11.23 24.15 -3.26
CA LEU A 211 10.17 23.23 -2.89
C LEU A 211 9.75 23.53 -1.45
N THR A 212 8.44 23.58 -1.21
CA THR A 212 7.85 23.81 0.12
C THR A 212 6.90 22.66 0.41
N LEU A 213 7.25 21.79 1.35
CA LEU A 213 6.44 20.62 1.69
C LEU A 213 5.33 21.00 2.67
N GLU A 214 4.19 20.34 2.52
CA GLU A 214 3.15 20.33 3.53
C GLU A 214 3.72 19.76 4.84
N LYS A 215 3.38 20.36 5.99
CA LYS A 215 3.87 19.88 7.30
C LYS A 215 3.08 18.66 7.78
N GLU A 216 1.85 18.51 7.31
CA GLU A 216 1.03 17.33 7.55
C GLU A 216 1.48 16.18 6.66
N LEU A 217 1.57 14.99 7.25
CA LEU A 217 1.80 13.76 6.52
C LEU A 217 0.47 13.15 6.10
N VAL A 218 0.49 12.36 5.03
CA VAL A 218 -0.61 11.50 4.60
C VAL A 218 -0.07 10.09 4.40
N TYR A 219 -0.94 9.09 4.51
CA TYR A 219 -0.57 7.73 4.12
C TYR A 219 -0.43 7.66 2.60
N CYS A 220 0.81 7.55 2.15
CA CYS A 220 1.19 7.63 0.75
C CYS A 220 1.41 6.21 0.20
N TYR A 221 0.40 5.65 -0.45
CA TYR A 221 0.54 4.44 -1.26
C TYR A 221 0.85 4.85 -2.71
N THR A 222 2.03 4.51 -3.22
CA THR A 222 2.49 5.01 -4.54
C THR A 222 2.84 3.95 -5.57
N ASP A 223 2.67 2.67 -5.24
CA ASP A 223 2.92 1.58 -6.18
C ASP A 223 1.66 1.25 -6.98
N PHE A 224 1.49 1.99 -8.07
CA PHE A 224 0.32 1.87 -8.93
C PHE A 224 0.42 0.75 -9.98
N ASN A 225 1.31 -0.23 -9.80
CA ASN A 225 1.31 -1.42 -10.66
C ASN A 225 -0.08 -2.09 -10.63
N GLY A 226 -0.62 -2.42 -11.82
CA GLY A 226 -1.90 -3.12 -11.94
C GLY A 226 -1.94 -4.46 -11.21
N GLU A 227 -0.78 -5.10 -11.05
CA GLU A 227 -0.62 -6.35 -10.30
C GLU A 227 -0.90 -6.20 -8.80
N ASN A 228 -0.84 -4.96 -8.27
CA ASN A 228 -1.08 -4.67 -6.86
C ASN A 228 -2.56 -4.36 -6.54
N PHE A 229 -3.44 -4.42 -7.54
CA PHE A 229 -4.88 -4.26 -7.38
C PHE A 229 -5.58 -5.55 -7.80
N MET A 230 -6.14 -6.26 -6.83
CA MET A 230 -6.77 -7.55 -7.05
C MET A 230 -8.27 -7.46 -6.84
N PHE A 231 -9.04 -8.08 -7.71
CA PHE A 231 -10.49 -8.12 -7.65
C PHE A 231 -11.01 -9.53 -7.41
N THR A 232 -12.10 -9.57 -6.66
CA THR A 232 -13.00 -10.72 -6.57
C THR A 232 -14.44 -10.20 -6.61
N THR A 233 -15.40 -11.11 -6.63
CA THR A 233 -16.82 -10.78 -6.64
C THR A 233 -17.46 -11.39 -5.40
N ASP A 234 -18.16 -10.56 -4.64
CA ASP A 234 -18.90 -11.01 -3.46
C ASP A 234 -20.11 -11.88 -3.85
N PRO A 235 -20.67 -12.67 -2.91
CA PRO A 235 -21.82 -13.53 -3.21
C PRO A 235 -23.05 -12.78 -3.75
N ASP A 236 -23.17 -11.49 -3.43
CA ASP A 236 -24.22 -10.59 -3.92
C ASP A 236 -23.91 -9.97 -5.31
N GLY A 237 -22.79 -10.36 -5.93
CA GLY A 237 -22.36 -9.89 -7.24
C GLY A 237 -21.57 -8.58 -7.21
N ARG A 238 -21.31 -7.99 -6.04
CA ARG A 238 -20.57 -6.73 -5.95
C ARG A 238 -19.07 -6.95 -6.13
N PRO A 239 -18.36 -6.09 -6.89
CA PRO A 239 -16.91 -6.17 -6.98
C PRO A 239 -16.29 -5.82 -5.63
N ARG A 240 -15.25 -6.56 -5.26
CA ARG A 240 -14.42 -6.34 -4.07
C ARG A 240 -12.99 -6.07 -4.50
N LEU A 241 -12.44 -4.93 -4.09
CA LEU A 241 -11.04 -4.57 -4.34
C LEU A 241 -10.17 -4.98 -3.14
N TYR A 242 -9.04 -5.61 -3.42
CA TYR A 242 -7.90 -5.76 -2.52
C TYR A 242 -6.72 -4.95 -3.05
N ILE A 243 -6.19 -4.04 -2.24
CA ILE A 243 -4.91 -3.36 -2.47
C ILE A 243 -3.83 -4.15 -1.75
N VAL A 244 -2.78 -4.54 -2.47
CA VAL A 244 -1.67 -5.35 -1.93
C VAL A 244 -0.34 -4.62 -2.12
N ASP A 245 0.71 -5.19 -1.54
CA ASP A 245 2.10 -4.73 -1.69
C ASP A 245 2.41 -3.33 -1.15
N PHE A 246 2.62 -3.26 0.17
CA PHE A 246 2.84 -2.01 0.91
C PHE A 246 4.32 -1.62 1.02
N GLN A 247 5.21 -2.20 0.22
CA GLN A 247 6.66 -1.94 0.27
C GLN A 247 7.01 -0.45 0.03
N HIS A 248 6.20 0.24 -0.77
CA HIS A 248 6.33 1.66 -1.08
C HIS A 248 5.37 2.55 -0.26
N ALA A 249 4.67 1.99 0.73
CA ALA A 249 3.78 2.78 1.57
C ALA A 249 4.61 3.58 2.59
N SER A 250 4.33 4.87 2.76
CA SER A 250 5.01 5.73 3.74
C SER A 250 4.11 6.86 4.19
N PHE A 251 4.31 7.40 5.39
CA PHE A 251 3.76 8.69 5.76
C PHE A 251 4.64 9.79 5.19
N LEU A 252 4.10 10.56 4.24
CA LEU A 252 4.84 11.60 3.51
C LEU A 252 3.96 12.84 3.30
N PRO A 253 4.53 14.02 3.08
CA PRO A 253 3.76 15.20 2.66
C PRO A 253 2.94 14.92 1.40
N LEU A 254 1.76 15.54 1.29
CA LEU A 254 0.82 15.31 0.18
C LEU A 254 1.46 15.50 -1.20
N SER A 255 2.46 16.38 -1.32
CA SER A 255 3.25 16.57 -2.54
C SER A 255 3.90 15.28 -3.07
N PHE A 256 4.22 14.29 -2.23
CA PHE A 256 4.75 12.99 -2.68
C PHE A 256 3.68 12.15 -3.38
N LEU A 257 2.49 12.05 -2.80
CA LEU A 257 1.36 11.38 -3.45
C LEU A 257 0.98 12.10 -4.75
N ALA A 258 0.95 13.44 -4.72
CA ALA A 258 0.74 14.25 -5.91
C ALA A 258 1.77 13.97 -7.00
N TYR A 259 3.05 13.88 -6.64
CA TYR A 259 4.10 13.53 -7.57
C TYR A 259 3.87 12.14 -8.18
N ALA A 260 3.60 11.11 -7.37
CA ALA A 260 3.35 9.77 -7.87
C ALA A 260 2.15 9.73 -8.83
N VAL A 261 1.02 10.35 -8.45
CA VAL A 261 -0.22 10.36 -9.25
C VAL A 261 -0.04 11.12 -10.56
N LEU A 262 0.57 12.31 -10.52
CA LEU A 262 0.64 13.21 -11.67
C LEU A 262 1.77 12.84 -12.64
N THR A 263 2.81 12.13 -12.18
CA THR A 263 4.01 11.87 -13.01
C THR A 263 4.23 10.41 -13.38
N ASN A 264 3.68 9.45 -12.62
CA ASN A 264 3.82 8.04 -12.97
C ASN A 264 2.92 7.69 -14.15
N LYS A 265 3.49 7.49 -15.33
CA LYS A 265 2.76 7.03 -16.55
C LYS A 265 3.12 5.60 -16.96
N ARG A 266 3.76 4.83 -16.06
CA ARG A 266 4.24 3.48 -16.38
C ARG A 266 3.09 2.48 -16.58
N TRP A 267 1.95 2.70 -15.92
CA TRP A 267 0.85 1.75 -15.86
C TRP A 267 -0.47 2.39 -16.31
N SER A 268 -1.36 1.60 -16.92
CA SER A 268 -2.70 2.04 -17.33
C SER A 268 -3.55 2.51 -16.14
N THR A 269 -3.41 1.83 -15.00
CA THR A 269 -3.97 2.20 -13.69
C THR A 269 -3.62 3.64 -13.30
N SER A 270 -2.37 4.06 -13.52
CA SER A 270 -1.93 5.41 -13.13
C SER A 270 -2.69 6.53 -13.85
N ASN A 271 -3.08 6.32 -15.11
CA ASN A 271 -3.86 7.32 -15.86
C ASN A 271 -5.26 7.52 -15.27
N TRP A 272 -5.88 6.44 -14.79
CA TRP A 272 -7.18 6.52 -14.12
C TRP A 272 -7.07 7.16 -12.75
N ILE A 273 -6.07 6.78 -11.95
CA ILE A 273 -5.82 7.41 -10.65
C ILE A 273 -5.56 8.91 -10.83
N GLU A 274 -4.77 9.30 -11.84
CA GLU A 274 -4.58 10.72 -12.17
C GLU A 274 -5.89 11.41 -12.54
N LYS A 275 -6.72 10.81 -13.41
CA LYS A 275 -7.97 11.40 -13.83
C LYS A 275 -8.88 11.69 -12.63
N GLU A 276 -8.97 10.77 -11.69
CA GLU A 276 -9.89 10.84 -10.55
C GLU A 276 -9.33 11.63 -9.34
N LEU A 277 -8.03 11.58 -9.07
CA LEU A 277 -7.41 12.26 -7.91
C LEU A 277 -6.65 13.52 -8.30
N GLY A 278 -6.04 13.54 -9.48
CA GLY A 278 -5.16 14.61 -9.95
C GLY A 278 -5.76 16.02 -9.98
N PRO A 279 -7.07 16.23 -10.17
CA PRO A 279 -7.68 17.57 -10.02
C PRO A 279 -7.61 18.13 -8.59
N SER A 280 -7.58 17.26 -7.57
CA SER A 280 -7.59 17.66 -6.15
C SER A 280 -6.20 17.79 -5.52
N LEU A 281 -5.15 17.33 -6.22
CA LEU A 281 -3.79 17.25 -5.68
C LEU A 281 -2.97 18.52 -5.92
N PRO A 282 -2.07 18.90 -5.00
CA PRO A 282 -1.23 20.08 -5.15
C PRO A 282 -0.27 19.94 -6.33
N ARG A 283 -0.14 21.01 -7.12
CA ARG A 283 0.72 21.04 -8.33
C ARG A 283 1.96 21.90 -8.19
N HIS A 284 2.03 22.74 -7.17
CA HIS A 284 3.04 23.79 -7.03
C HIS A 284 4.48 23.25 -6.92
N ASN A 285 4.67 22.04 -6.37
CA ASN A 285 5.99 21.41 -6.25
C ASN A 285 6.37 20.50 -7.45
N ILE A 286 5.43 20.14 -8.32
CA ILE A 286 5.61 19.02 -9.27
C ILE A 286 6.77 19.24 -10.23
N GLU A 287 6.91 20.44 -10.80
CA GLU A 287 8.00 20.73 -11.73
C GLU A 287 9.39 20.72 -11.06
N VAL A 288 9.47 21.18 -9.81
CA VAL A 288 10.71 21.13 -9.02
C VAL A 288 11.05 19.69 -8.66
N MET A 289 10.05 18.90 -8.24
CA MET A 289 10.23 17.48 -7.92
C MET A 289 10.66 16.66 -9.13
N LYS A 290 10.15 16.93 -10.34
CA LYS A 290 10.61 16.27 -11.58
C LYS A 290 12.10 16.51 -11.83
N ARG A 291 12.57 17.75 -11.62
CA ARG A 291 14.00 18.08 -11.75
C ARG A 291 14.84 17.43 -10.67
N ILE A 292 14.37 17.42 -9.42
CA ILE A 292 15.03 16.71 -8.32
C ILE A 292 15.14 15.22 -8.64
N CYS A 293 14.06 14.57 -9.09
CA CYS A 293 14.05 13.18 -9.51
C CYS A 293 15.14 12.91 -10.54
N TYR A 294 15.18 13.71 -11.61
CA TYR A 294 16.20 13.60 -12.65
C TYR A 294 17.62 13.65 -12.06
N ILE A 295 17.89 14.62 -11.16
CA ILE A 295 19.20 14.71 -10.49
C ILE A 295 19.51 13.47 -9.65
N PHE A 296 18.54 12.94 -8.91
CA PHE A 296 18.73 11.67 -8.19
C PHE A 296 19.11 10.54 -9.14
N GLN A 297 18.45 10.41 -10.29
CA GLN A 297 18.72 9.33 -11.24
C GLN A 297 20.14 9.39 -11.85
N ILE A 298 20.64 10.59 -12.16
CA ILE A 298 21.95 10.75 -12.83
C ILE A 298 23.14 10.95 -11.88
N SER A 299 22.88 11.15 -10.58
CA SER A 299 23.92 11.44 -9.59
C SER A 299 24.21 10.22 -8.69
N TRP A 300 25.15 10.39 -7.76
CA TRP A 300 25.36 9.47 -6.66
C TRP A 300 24.21 9.59 -5.63
N THR A 301 23.93 8.50 -4.91
CA THR A 301 22.72 8.35 -4.08
C THR A 301 22.55 9.42 -3.00
N GLY A 302 23.64 9.87 -2.36
CA GLY A 302 23.59 10.90 -1.32
C GLY A 302 23.74 12.34 -1.83
N VAL A 303 23.48 12.61 -3.12
CA VAL A 303 23.49 13.97 -3.67
C VAL A 303 22.67 14.91 -2.80
N GLY A 304 23.28 16.01 -2.33
CA GLY A 304 22.58 17.00 -1.50
C GLY A 304 22.57 16.69 0.01
N LEU A 305 23.12 15.58 0.47
CA LEU A 305 23.40 15.39 1.90
C LEU A 305 24.50 16.34 2.36
N ARG A 306 24.48 16.72 3.65
CA ARG A 306 25.60 17.42 4.26
C ARG A 306 26.71 16.40 4.51
N GLU A 307 27.95 16.80 4.30
CA GLU A 307 29.10 16.01 4.79
C GLU A 307 28.96 15.92 6.30
N VAL A 308 29.00 14.69 6.82
CA VAL A 308 29.01 14.37 8.26
C VAL A 308 30.45 14.46 8.75
#